data_AF-A0A7J4JJE5-F1
#
_entry.id   AF-A0A7J4JJE5-F1
#
_cell.length_a   1.000
_cell.length_b   1.000
_cell.length_c   1.000
_cell.angle_alpha   90.00
_cell.angle_beta   90.00
_cell.angle_gamma   90.00
#
_symmetry.space_group_name_H-M   'P 1'
#
loop_
_entity.id
_entity.type
_entity.pdbx_description
1 polymer ?
#
loop_
_entity_poly.entity_id
_entity_poly.type
_entity_poly.pdbx_seq_one_letter_code
_entity_poly.pdbx_strand_id
1 'polypeptide(L)'
;MDFDEFSCSKSLLRLREEINAAKQLLTQFSPAFLFLDGSIIPQYLDKPRKDSKVNELYHGLLDHFQSLYALAEQCGSTLVATVEDSRGSRFRQILQEEVLPKHPVLDPARLENVYDSGLLEHLLRRGERSLAFPYSKSIDEHPILMDFDEKWSKNIYAFYLKPSDYDRPLRVEFIRRGPSLSRNVDQIASVVHSLSSLHREYAYPSVLIEADLRARLKPEEINIVYNKIFDKLGKSVKLRMRRENRPF
;
A
#
# COMPACT_ATOMS: atom_id res chain seq x y z
N MET A 1 23.31 -12.41 -9.35
CA MET A 1 22.05 -11.81 -8.91
C MET A 1 21.76 -10.75 -9.92
N ASP A 2 20.72 -10.96 -10.72
CA ASP A 2 20.34 -10.01 -11.77
C ASP A 2 19.84 -8.70 -11.13
N PHE A 3 19.96 -7.58 -11.82
CA PHE A 3 19.59 -6.25 -11.30
C PHE A 3 18.12 -6.21 -10.83
N ASP A 4 17.25 -6.95 -11.50
CA ASP A 4 15.84 -7.12 -11.14
C ASP A 4 15.67 -7.87 -9.81
N GLU A 5 16.44 -8.95 -9.59
CA GLU A 5 16.41 -9.70 -8.32
C GLU A 5 16.91 -8.86 -7.15
N PHE A 6 17.93 -8.04 -7.37
CA PHE A 6 18.44 -7.12 -6.35
C PHE A 6 17.39 -6.07 -5.98
N SER A 7 16.70 -5.51 -6.97
CA SER A 7 15.65 -4.50 -6.76
C SER A 7 14.44 -5.10 -6.03
N CYS A 8 14.01 -6.31 -6.43
CA CYS A 8 12.96 -7.09 -5.77
C CYS A 8 13.34 -7.38 -4.31
N SER A 9 14.55 -7.89 -4.06
CA SER A 9 15.09 -8.14 -2.72
C SER A 9 15.02 -6.91 -1.82
N LYS A 10 15.46 -5.75 -2.32
CA LYS A 10 15.42 -4.49 -1.56
C LYS A 10 14.00 -4.11 -1.17
N SER A 11 13.04 -4.23 -2.09
CA SER A 11 11.63 -3.93 -1.84
C SER A 11 11.05 -4.84 -0.76
N LEU A 12 11.27 -6.16 -0.89
CA LEU A 12 10.80 -7.16 0.07
C LEU A 12 11.38 -6.94 1.47
N LEU A 13 12.67 -6.62 1.58
CA LEU A 13 13.31 -6.32 2.87
C LEU A 13 12.73 -5.07 3.51
N ARG A 14 12.50 -4.00 2.73
CA ARG A 14 11.86 -2.78 3.25
C ARG A 14 10.46 -3.07 3.79
N LEU A 15 9.62 -3.75 2.99
CA LEU A 15 8.26 -4.13 3.39
C LEU A 15 8.29 -4.99 4.66
N ARG A 16 9.23 -5.93 4.78
CA ARG A 16 9.35 -6.74 6.00
C ARG A 16 9.61 -5.88 7.24
N GLU A 17 10.49 -4.89 7.15
CA GLU A 17 10.76 -3.99 8.29
C GLU A 17 9.57 -3.07 8.61
N GLU A 18 8.85 -2.57 7.60
CA GLU A 18 7.61 -1.80 7.78
C GLU A 18 6.54 -2.63 8.50
N ILE A 19 6.35 -3.89 8.11
CA ILE A 19 5.40 -4.81 8.74
C ILE A 19 5.84 -5.20 10.16
N ASN A 20 7.14 -5.33 10.41
CA ASN A 20 7.65 -5.54 11.76
C ASN A 20 7.39 -4.35 12.68
N ALA A 21 7.61 -3.12 12.18
CA ALA A 21 7.28 -1.90 12.90
C ALA A 21 5.78 -1.83 13.20
N ALA A 22 4.93 -2.14 12.24
CA ALA A 22 3.48 -2.22 12.41
C ALA A 22 3.08 -3.19 13.54
N LYS A 23 3.67 -4.40 13.58
CA LYS A 23 3.44 -5.37 14.66
C LYS A 23 3.87 -4.85 16.02
N GLN A 24 5.05 -4.22 16.10
CA GLN A 24 5.55 -3.61 17.34
C GLN A 24 4.57 -2.56 17.86
N LEU A 25 4.10 -1.66 16.99
CA LEU A 25 3.11 -0.64 17.34
C LEU A 25 1.80 -1.24 17.86
N LEU A 26 1.31 -2.32 17.22
CA LEU A 26 0.12 -3.04 17.70
C LEU A 26 0.34 -3.60 19.11
N THR A 27 1.46 -4.28 19.34
CA THR A 27 1.74 -4.88 20.67
C THR A 27 1.93 -3.83 21.76
N GLN A 28 2.54 -2.69 21.42
CA GLN A 28 2.91 -1.69 22.41
C GLN A 28 1.74 -0.74 22.75
N PHE A 29 0.93 -0.38 21.76
CA PHE A 29 -0.06 0.68 21.92
C PHE A 29 -1.51 0.23 21.70
N SER A 30 -1.75 -0.94 21.10
CA SER A 30 -3.09 -1.46 20.77
C SER A 30 -4.03 -0.38 20.19
N PRO A 31 -3.61 0.37 19.15
CA PRO A 31 -4.39 1.50 18.67
C PRO A 31 -5.71 1.03 18.05
N ALA A 32 -6.77 1.83 18.14
CA ALA A 32 -8.04 1.48 17.50
C ALA A 32 -7.92 1.34 15.97
N PHE A 33 -7.04 2.14 15.36
CA PHE A 33 -6.70 2.11 13.94
C PHE A 33 -5.19 2.13 13.77
N LEU A 34 -4.67 1.26 12.92
CA LEU A 34 -3.27 1.26 12.51
C LEU A 34 -3.21 1.48 11.00
N PHE A 35 -2.48 2.53 10.59
CA PHE A 35 -2.34 2.90 9.20
C PHE A 35 -1.08 2.29 8.59
N LEU A 36 -1.21 1.81 7.35
CA LEU A 36 -0.09 1.34 6.53
C LEU A 36 0.08 2.27 5.32
N ASP A 37 1.32 2.63 5.04
CA ASP A 37 1.69 3.40 3.85
C ASP A 37 1.85 2.46 2.66
N GLY A 38 0.94 2.55 1.68
CA GLY A 38 0.87 1.61 0.56
C GLY A 38 -0.21 0.55 0.73
N SER A 39 -0.13 -0.49 -0.11
CA SER A 39 -1.17 -1.52 -0.18
C SER A 39 -1.16 -2.45 1.02
N ILE A 40 -2.33 -3.00 1.35
CA ILE A 40 -2.46 -3.98 2.43
C ILE A 40 -1.80 -5.32 2.05
N ILE A 41 -1.45 -5.55 0.79
CA ILE A 41 -0.69 -6.71 0.31
C ILE A 41 0.59 -6.28 -0.42
N PRO A 42 1.60 -7.16 -0.59
CA PRO A 42 2.74 -6.87 -1.47
C PRO A 42 2.31 -6.54 -2.91
N GLN A 43 3.10 -5.74 -3.62
CA GLN A 43 2.80 -5.42 -5.01
C GLN A 43 3.15 -6.58 -5.93
N TYR A 44 2.49 -6.67 -7.10
CA TYR A 44 2.82 -7.68 -8.11
C TYR A 44 4.29 -7.66 -8.52
N LEU A 45 4.90 -6.47 -8.60
CA LEU A 45 6.31 -6.29 -8.94
C LEU A 45 7.26 -6.89 -7.90
N ASP A 46 6.77 -7.11 -6.68
CA ASP A 46 7.51 -7.75 -5.60
C ASP A 46 7.45 -9.28 -5.70
N LYS A 47 6.58 -9.86 -6.53
CA LYS A 47 6.50 -11.32 -6.72
C LYS A 47 7.67 -11.78 -7.60
N PRO A 48 8.58 -12.62 -7.05
CA PRO A 48 9.68 -13.13 -7.83
C PRO A 48 9.24 -14.16 -8.88
N ARG A 49 10.13 -14.41 -9.84
CA ARG A 49 9.97 -15.54 -10.77
C ARG A 49 10.06 -16.87 -10.00
N LYS A 50 9.39 -17.91 -10.52
CA LYS A 50 9.26 -19.22 -9.84
C LYS A 50 10.60 -19.87 -9.45
N ASP A 51 11.67 -19.58 -10.18
CA ASP A 51 13.02 -20.12 -10.01
C ASP A 51 13.97 -19.16 -9.26
N SER A 52 13.49 -17.99 -8.83
CA SER A 52 14.32 -16.99 -8.18
C SER A 52 14.72 -17.39 -6.76
N LYS A 53 15.94 -17.00 -6.37
CA LYS A 53 16.49 -17.25 -5.03
C LYS A 53 15.82 -16.42 -3.94
N VAL A 54 15.04 -15.40 -4.30
CA VAL A 54 14.31 -14.55 -3.33
C VAL A 54 12.89 -15.05 -3.06
N ASN A 55 12.49 -16.22 -3.59
CA ASN A 55 11.19 -16.81 -3.29
C ASN A 55 10.97 -17.07 -1.80
N GLU A 56 12.00 -17.52 -1.07
CA GLU A 56 11.89 -17.71 0.38
C GLU A 56 11.59 -16.40 1.11
N LEU A 57 12.25 -15.30 0.70
CA LEU A 57 11.99 -13.96 1.22
C LEU A 57 10.56 -13.50 0.94
N TYR A 58 10.04 -13.77 -0.26
CA TYR A 58 8.67 -13.45 -0.64
C TYR A 58 7.64 -14.21 0.19
N HIS A 59 7.75 -15.54 0.30
CA HIS A 59 6.80 -16.33 1.10
C HIS A 59 6.89 -15.94 2.58
N GLY A 60 8.10 -15.72 3.11
CA GLY A 60 8.28 -15.20 4.45
C GLY A 60 7.59 -13.84 4.64
N LEU A 61 7.62 -12.95 3.64
CA LEU A 61 6.89 -11.68 3.69
C LEU A 61 5.36 -11.89 3.73
N LEU A 62 4.82 -12.84 2.96
CA LEU A 62 3.40 -13.18 3.02
C LEU A 62 2.99 -13.63 4.42
N ASP A 63 3.79 -14.51 5.05
CA ASP A 63 3.57 -14.94 6.44
C ASP A 63 3.61 -13.75 7.41
N HIS A 64 4.48 -12.76 7.14
CA HIS A 64 4.55 -11.54 7.95
C HIS A 64 3.28 -10.69 7.83
N PHE A 65 2.72 -10.53 6.63
CA PHE A 65 1.43 -9.85 6.43
C PHE A 65 0.29 -10.59 7.13
N GLN A 66 0.19 -11.90 6.94
CA GLN A 66 -0.88 -12.71 7.55
C GLN A 66 -0.84 -12.70 9.08
N SER A 67 0.36 -12.77 9.66
CA SER A 67 0.53 -12.63 11.10
C SER A 67 0.27 -11.20 11.60
N LEU A 68 0.51 -10.16 10.79
CA LEU A 68 0.07 -8.79 11.13
C LEU A 68 -1.47 -8.72 11.18
N TYR A 69 -2.17 -9.34 10.22
CA TYR A 69 -3.64 -9.36 10.23
C TYR A 69 -4.19 -10.07 11.45
N ALA A 70 -3.63 -11.24 11.79
CA ALA A 70 -3.99 -12.00 12.97
C ALA A 70 -3.76 -11.20 14.26
N LEU A 71 -2.60 -10.55 14.39
CA LEU A 71 -2.27 -9.73 15.54
C LEU A 71 -3.22 -8.53 15.67
N ALA A 72 -3.54 -7.86 14.56
CA ALA A 72 -4.47 -6.75 14.58
C ALA A 72 -5.90 -7.19 14.96
N GLU A 73 -6.30 -8.41 14.59
CA GLU A 73 -7.56 -9.00 15.03
C GLU A 73 -7.55 -9.26 16.54
N GLN A 74 -6.46 -9.85 17.06
CA GLN A 74 -6.26 -10.11 18.48
C GLN A 74 -6.25 -8.83 19.34
N CYS A 75 -5.59 -7.77 18.87
CA CYS A 75 -5.53 -6.48 19.55
C CYS A 75 -6.82 -5.65 19.40
N GLY A 76 -7.78 -6.08 18.56
CA GLY A 76 -8.98 -5.29 18.25
C GLY A 76 -8.69 -4.05 17.39
N SER A 77 -7.51 -3.94 16.79
CA SER A 77 -7.05 -2.81 15.98
C SER A 77 -7.45 -2.95 14.52
N THR A 78 -8.10 -1.95 13.93
CA THR A 78 -8.44 -1.95 12.50
C THR A 78 -7.24 -1.57 11.65
N LEU A 79 -6.82 -2.46 10.73
CA LEU A 79 -5.77 -2.15 9.75
C LEU A 79 -6.37 -1.35 8.59
N VAL A 80 -5.71 -0.24 8.26
CA VAL A 80 -6.11 0.66 7.18
C VAL A 80 -4.89 0.96 6.32
N ALA A 81 -4.86 0.42 5.12
CA ALA A 81 -3.82 0.71 4.14
C ALA A 81 -4.30 1.85 3.23
N THR A 82 -3.42 2.81 2.96
CA THR A 82 -3.74 3.94 2.09
C THR A 82 -2.77 4.00 0.92
N VAL A 83 -3.33 4.09 -0.29
CA VAL A 83 -2.57 4.11 -1.55
C VAL A 83 -2.85 5.42 -2.27
N GLU A 84 -1.87 6.31 -2.28
CA GLU A 84 -1.92 7.64 -2.91
C GLU A 84 -2.05 7.52 -4.44
N ASP A 85 -1.05 6.92 -5.09
CA ASP A 85 -1.00 6.78 -6.55
C ASP A 85 -1.64 5.49 -7.06
N SER A 86 -2.91 5.26 -6.71
CA SER A 86 -3.58 4.03 -7.14
C SER A 86 -3.79 3.96 -8.65
N ARG A 87 -3.30 2.88 -9.25
CA ARG A 87 -3.57 2.45 -10.64
C ARG A 87 -4.63 1.34 -10.72
N GLY A 88 -5.47 1.24 -9.69
CA GLY A 88 -6.56 0.26 -9.64
C GLY A 88 -7.58 0.44 -10.76
N SER A 89 -8.24 -0.66 -11.14
CA SER A 89 -9.33 -0.67 -12.12
C SER A 89 -10.55 -1.47 -11.66
N ARG A 90 -10.59 -1.88 -10.39
CA ARG A 90 -11.61 -2.80 -9.87
C ARG A 90 -12.97 -2.12 -9.81
N PHE A 91 -13.03 -0.85 -9.41
CA PHE A 91 -14.28 -0.10 -9.39
C PHE A 91 -14.83 0.09 -10.80
N ARG A 92 -13.96 0.46 -11.76
CA ARG A 92 -14.31 0.54 -13.18
C ARG A 92 -14.86 -0.78 -13.70
N GLN A 93 -14.20 -1.91 -13.41
CA GLN A 93 -14.69 -3.23 -13.83
C GLN A 93 -16.11 -3.49 -13.30
N ILE A 94 -16.38 -3.15 -12.03
CA ILE A 94 -17.73 -3.26 -11.46
C ILE A 94 -18.73 -2.40 -12.23
N LEU A 95 -18.37 -1.16 -12.60
CA LEU A 95 -19.25 -0.34 -13.44
C LEU A 95 -19.51 -0.98 -14.80
N GLN A 96 -18.48 -1.48 -15.47
CA GLN A 96 -18.58 -2.10 -16.80
C GLN A 96 -19.40 -3.39 -16.79
N GLU A 97 -19.28 -4.21 -15.74
CA GLU A 97 -19.87 -5.54 -15.66
C GLU A 97 -21.25 -5.54 -15.01
N GLU A 98 -21.49 -4.67 -14.02
CA GLU A 98 -22.67 -4.75 -13.16
C GLU A 98 -23.63 -3.57 -13.29
N VAL A 99 -23.14 -2.40 -13.68
CA VAL A 99 -23.94 -1.16 -13.70
C VAL A 99 -24.34 -0.78 -15.12
N LEU A 100 -23.37 -0.60 -16.03
CA LEU A 100 -23.61 -0.16 -17.40
C LEU A 100 -24.47 -1.12 -18.23
N PRO A 101 -24.39 -2.46 -18.07
CA PRO A 101 -25.30 -3.37 -18.78
C PRO A 101 -26.77 -3.21 -18.36
N LYS A 102 -27.01 -2.77 -17.12
CA LYS A 102 -28.36 -2.54 -16.57
C LYS A 102 -28.84 -1.11 -16.84
N HIS A 103 -27.92 -0.16 -16.94
CA HIS A 103 -28.18 1.26 -17.17
C HIS A 103 -27.22 1.80 -18.24
N PRO A 104 -27.51 1.55 -19.54
CA PRO A 104 -26.59 1.88 -20.64
C PRO A 104 -26.60 3.37 -20.94
N VAL A 105 -25.85 4.14 -20.14
CA VAL A 105 -25.62 5.58 -20.33
C VAL A 105 -24.32 5.88 -21.09
N LEU A 106 -23.44 4.89 -21.18
CA LEU A 106 -22.13 4.96 -21.82
C LEU A 106 -21.76 3.56 -22.32
N ASP A 107 -21.12 3.47 -23.49
CA ASP A 107 -20.47 2.25 -23.94
C ASP A 107 -19.34 1.84 -22.95
N PRO A 108 -19.40 0.65 -22.33
CA PRO A 108 -18.37 0.17 -21.41
C PRO A 108 -16.94 0.22 -21.96
N ALA A 109 -16.76 0.05 -23.28
CA ALA A 109 -15.43 0.10 -23.91
C ALA A 109 -14.76 1.47 -23.76
N ARG A 110 -15.54 2.55 -23.59
CA ARG A 110 -15.01 3.91 -23.39
C ARG A 110 -14.31 4.12 -22.05
N LEU A 111 -14.50 3.20 -21.10
CA LEU A 111 -13.79 3.23 -19.83
C LEU A 111 -12.47 2.45 -19.87
N GLU A 112 -12.17 1.72 -20.95
CA GLU A 112 -10.92 0.99 -21.07
C GLU A 112 -9.71 1.90 -20.82
N ASN A 113 -8.72 1.37 -20.10
CA ASN A 113 -7.49 2.07 -19.70
C ASN A 113 -7.66 3.26 -18.75
N VAL A 114 -8.88 3.59 -18.30
CA VAL A 114 -9.09 4.59 -17.25
C VAL A 114 -8.83 3.97 -15.88
N TYR A 115 -7.97 4.59 -15.06
CA TYR A 115 -7.78 4.19 -13.67
C TYR A 115 -8.93 4.69 -12.79
N ASP A 116 -9.29 3.91 -11.77
CA ASP A 116 -10.37 4.24 -10.84
C ASP A 116 -10.17 5.61 -10.18
N SER A 117 -8.93 5.94 -9.77
CA SER A 117 -8.60 7.23 -9.15
C SER A 117 -8.90 8.41 -10.08
N GLY A 118 -8.55 8.29 -11.37
CA GLY A 118 -8.86 9.31 -12.37
C GLY A 118 -10.35 9.39 -12.70
N LEU A 119 -11.06 8.26 -12.73
CA LEU A 119 -12.51 8.25 -12.93
C LEU A 119 -13.25 8.90 -11.75
N LEU A 120 -12.90 8.51 -10.54
CA LEU A 120 -13.58 8.93 -9.31
C LEU A 120 -13.26 10.37 -8.92
N GLU A 121 -12.17 10.93 -9.41
CA GLU A 121 -11.87 12.36 -9.31
C GLU A 121 -13.02 13.23 -9.84
N HIS A 122 -13.68 12.78 -10.90
CA HIS A 122 -14.80 13.50 -11.52
C HIS A 122 -16.17 13.15 -10.94
N LEU A 123 -16.26 12.05 -10.18
CA LEU A 123 -17.54 11.53 -9.66
C LEU A 123 -17.76 11.86 -8.18
N LEU A 124 -16.70 11.85 -7.38
CA LEU A 124 -16.78 12.07 -5.94
C LEU A 124 -16.57 13.54 -5.60
N ARG A 125 -17.39 14.06 -4.70
CA ARG A 125 -17.17 15.34 -4.03
C ARG A 125 -16.34 15.14 -2.77
N ARG A 126 -15.78 16.23 -2.25
CA ARG A 126 -15.07 16.20 -0.97
C ARG A 126 -15.96 15.63 0.14
N GLY A 127 -15.41 14.66 0.88
CA GLY A 127 -16.11 13.93 1.94
C GLY A 127 -16.90 12.71 1.46
N GLU A 128 -17.02 12.50 0.14
CA GLU A 128 -17.69 11.32 -0.42
C GLU A 128 -16.71 10.17 -0.62
N ARG A 129 -17.26 8.95 -0.59
CA ARG A 129 -16.56 7.71 -0.90
C ARG A 129 -17.31 6.92 -1.96
N SER A 130 -16.58 6.06 -2.68
CA SER A 130 -17.19 5.00 -3.48
C SER A 130 -17.88 3.95 -2.59
N LEU A 131 -18.61 3.03 -3.20
CA LEU A 131 -18.95 1.76 -2.56
C LEU A 131 -17.67 0.99 -2.17
N ALA A 132 -17.77 0.15 -1.15
CA ALA A 132 -16.71 -0.81 -0.82
C ALA A 132 -16.85 -2.06 -1.68
N PHE A 133 -15.74 -2.53 -2.21
CA PHE A 133 -15.69 -3.68 -3.12
C PHE A 133 -14.57 -4.65 -2.72
N PRO A 134 -14.69 -5.95 -3.06
CA PRO A 134 -13.60 -6.90 -2.87
C PRO A 134 -12.36 -6.48 -3.66
N TYR A 135 -11.18 -6.68 -3.08
CA TYR A 135 -9.90 -6.27 -3.67
C TYR A 135 -9.69 -6.84 -5.08
N SER A 136 -10.05 -8.12 -5.29
CA SER A 136 -9.97 -8.80 -6.59
C SER A 136 -11.34 -9.32 -7.02
N LYS A 137 -11.52 -9.49 -8.35
CA LYS A 137 -12.65 -10.21 -8.94
C LYS A 137 -12.56 -11.71 -8.68
N SER A 138 -11.37 -12.27 -8.88
CA SER A 138 -11.04 -13.68 -8.70
C SER A 138 -9.77 -13.79 -7.86
N ILE A 139 -9.83 -14.55 -6.77
CA ILE A 139 -8.68 -14.73 -5.87
C ILE A 139 -7.70 -15.71 -6.48
N ASP A 140 -8.21 -16.79 -7.08
CA ASP A 140 -7.41 -17.87 -7.68
C ASP A 140 -6.60 -17.39 -8.89
N GLU A 141 -7.04 -16.31 -9.54
CA GLU A 141 -6.33 -15.67 -10.66
C GLU A 141 -5.46 -14.48 -10.21
N HIS A 142 -5.62 -13.99 -8.98
CA HIS A 142 -4.89 -12.82 -8.52
C HIS A 142 -3.46 -13.21 -8.12
N PRO A 143 -2.43 -12.62 -8.73
CA PRO A 143 -1.07 -13.13 -8.66
C PRO A 143 -0.47 -13.14 -7.26
N ILE A 144 -0.99 -12.31 -6.34
CA ILE A 144 -0.54 -12.26 -4.94
C ILE A 144 -1.55 -12.96 -4.00
N LEU A 145 -2.85 -12.82 -4.26
CA LEU A 145 -3.86 -13.24 -3.26
C LEU A 145 -4.09 -14.74 -3.27
N MET A 146 -3.79 -15.40 -4.39
CA MET A 146 -3.77 -16.86 -4.48
C MET A 146 -2.77 -17.52 -3.53
N ASP A 147 -1.75 -16.77 -3.07
CA ASP A 147 -0.73 -17.26 -2.13
C ASP A 147 -1.09 -16.96 -0.67
N PHE A 148 -2.22 -16.28 -0.39
CA PHE A 148 -2.71 -16.01 0.96
C PHE A 148 -3.71 -17.07 1.42
N ASP A 149 -3.77 -17.30 2.73
CA ASP A 149 -4.82 -18.12 3.35
C ASP A 149 -6.20 -17.57 2.99
N GLU A 150 -7.14 -18.49 2.75
CA GLU A 150 -8.52 -18.18 2.39
C GLU A 150 -9.22 -17.25 3.41
N LYS A 151 -8.85 -17.41 4.69
CA LYS A 151 -9.30 -16.54 5.79
C LYS A 151 -9.07 -15.06 5.46
N TRP A 152 -7.93 -14.73 4.86
CA TRP A 152 -7.55 -13.35 4.59
C TRP A 152 -7.90 -12.93 3.18
N SER A 153 -7.56 -13.73 2.17
CA SER A 153 -7.72 -13.37 0.75
C SER A 153 -9.16 -13.04 0.35
N LYS A 154 -10.16 -13.71 0.95
CA LYS A 154 -11.60 -13.43 0.73
C LYS A 154 -12.14 -12.20 1.47
N ASN A 155 -11.37 -11.67 2.41
CA ASN A 155 -11.80 -10.60 3.31
C ASN A 155 -11.08 -9.28 3.08
N ILE A 156 -10.30 -9.14 2.00
CA ILE A 156 -9.67 -7.86 1.65
C ILE A 156 -10.61 -7.04 0.78
N TYR A 157 -10.90 -5.83 1.24
CA TYR A 157 -11.79 -4.89 0.56
C TYR A 157 -11.08 -3.56 0.33
N ALA A 158 -11.59 -2.81 -0.62
CA ALA A 158 -11.15 -1.45 -0.87
C ALA A 158 -12.34 -0.53 -1.16
N PHE A 159 -12.12 0.76 -0.94
CA PHE A 159 -12.95 1.84 -1.46
C PHE A 159 -12.05 3.03 -1.79
N TYR A 160 -12.58 4.00 -2.52
CA TYR A 160 -11.92 5.29 -2.73
C TYR A 160 -12.65 6.36 -1.93
N LEU A 161 -11.90 7.29 -1.35
CA LEU A 161 -12.39 8.43 -0.59
C LEU A 161 -11.82 9.70 -1.22
N LYS A 162 -12.63 10.75 -1.36
CA LYS A 162 -12.17 12.08 -1.81
C LYS A 162 -12.02 13.01 -0.60
N PRO A 163 -10.82 13.17 -0.02
CA PRO A 163 -10.67 13.90 1.25
C PRO A 163 -10.54 15.41 1.06
N SER A 164 -10.01 15.84 -0.09
CA SER A 164 -9.75 17.24 -0.43
C SER A 164 -10.36 17.62 -1.79
N ASP A 165 -10.37 18.92 -2.10
CA ASP A 165 -10.98 19.44 -3.33
C ASP A 165 -10.04 19.27 -4.54
N TYR A 166 -8.72 19.40 -4.35
CA TYR A 166 -7.74 19.54 -5.44
C TYR A 166 -6.72 18.39 -5.51
N ASP A 167 -7.00 17.26 -4.86
CA ASP A 167 -6.16 16.06 -4.94
C ASP A 167 -7.00 14.83 -5.26
N ARG A 168 -6.38 13.79 -5.83
CA ARG A 168 -7.05 12.57 -6.27
C ARG A 168 -7.72 11.81 -5.12
N PRO A 169 -8.74 10.98 -5.39
CA PRO A 169 -9.33 10.14 -4.37
C PRO A 169 -8.29 9.13 -3.87
N LEU A 170 -8.14 9.06 -2.55
CA LEU A 170 -7.29 8.11 -1.86
C LEU A 170 -7.92 6.72 -1.90
N ARG A 171 -7.17 5.71 -2.34
CA ARG A 171 -7.61 4.32 -2.21
C ARG A 171 -7.32 3.84 -0.79
N VAL A 172 -8.37 3.32 -0.15
CA VAL A 172 -8.31 2.76 1.20
C VAL A 172 -8.56 1.27 1.12
N GLU A 173 -7.67 0.48 1.69
CA GLU A 173 -7.74 -0.98 1.72
C GLU A 173 -7.78 -1.47 3.16
N PHE A 174 -8.57 -2.51 3.43
CA PHE A 174 -8.82 -2.98 4.78
C PHE A 174 -9.25 -4.44 4.78
N ILE A 175 -9.10 -5.09 5.94
CA ILE A 175 -9.64 -6.43 6.19
C ILE A 175 -11.05 -6.28 6.76
N ARG A 176 -12.04 -6.86 6.08
CA ARG A 176 -13.43 -6.92 6.55
C ARG A 176 -13.48 -7.62 7.89
N ARG A 177 -14.13 -6.99 8.87
CA ARG A 177 -14.41 -7.56 10.19
C ARG A 177 -15.89 -7.52 10.52
N GLY A 178 -16.37 -8.59 11.13
CA GLY A 178 -17.73 -8.69 11.62
C GLY A 178 -18.80 -8.73 10.51
N PRO A 179 -20.08 -8.73 10.91
CA PRO A 179 -21.18 -8.97 9.98
C PRO A 179 -21.53 -7.75 9.12
N SER A 180 -21.35 -6.53 9.63
CA SER A 180 -21.79 -5.29 8.96
C SER A 180 -20.65 -4.58 8.24
N LEU A 181 -20.51 -4.86 6.93
CA LEU A 181 -19.53 -4.19 6.06
C LEU A 181 -19.77 -2.67 6.00
N SER A 182 -21.03 -2.22 5.86
CA SER A 182 -21.33 -0.79 5.73
C SER A 182 -20.85 0.00 6.94
N ARG A 183 -21.18 -0.46 8.17
CA ARG A 183 -20.79 0.24 9.39
C ARG A 183 -19.27 0.32 9.54
N ASN A 184 -18.57 -0.78 9.22
CA ASN A 184 -17.11 -0.83 9.28
C ASN A 184 -16.48 0.16 8.29
N VAL A 185 -16.96 0.17 7.04
CA VAL A 185 -16.48 1.08 5.99
C VAL A 185 -16.74 2.54 6.34
N ASP A 186 -17.93 2.87 6.84
CA ASP A 186 -18.27 4.26 7.22
C ASP A 186 -17.38 4.78 8.34
N GLN A 187 -17.07 3.91 9.32
CA GLN A 187 -16.14 4.24 10.40
C GLN A 187 -14.71 4.46 9.88
N ILE A 188 -14.20 3.55 9.04
CA ILE A 188 -12.87 3.69 8.43
C ILE A 188 -12.81 4.98 7.61
N ALA A 189 -13.81 5.23 6.74
CA ALA A 189 -13.86 6.41 5.91
C ALA A 189 -13.88 7.71 6.72
N SER A 190 -14.63 7.74 7.82
CA SER A 190 -14.67 8.90 8.73
C SER A 190 -13.30 9.20 9.35
N VAL A 191 -12.59 8.16 9.82
CA VAL A 191 -11.25 8.31 10.41
C VAL A 191 -10.23 8.74 9.35
N VAL A 192 -10.20 8.06 8.21
CA VAL A 192 -9.30 8.42 7.09
C VAL A 192 -9.58 9.85 6.64
N HIS A 193 -10.85 10.25 6.46
CA HIS A 193 -11.19 11.60 6.05
C HIS A 193 -10.68 12.64 7.06
N SER A 194 -10.84 12.39 8.36
CA SER A 194 -10.40 13.30 9.41
C SER A 194 -8.88 13.49 9.40
N LEU A 195 -8.11 12.44 9.06
CA LEU A 195 -6.65 12.48 9.00
C LEU A 195 -6.10 12.99 7.66
N SER A 196 -6.87 12.87 6.57
CA SER A 196 -6.41 13.20 5.22
C SER A 196 -6.98 14.51 4.67
N SER A 197 -7.91 15.18 5.35
CA SER A 197 -8.57 16.41 4.85
C SER A 197 -7.94 17.71 5.34
N LEU A 198 -6.75 17.65 5.94
CA LEU A 198 -6.07 18.79 6.56
C LEU A 198 -5.55 19.81 5.54
N HIS A 199 -5.21 19.39 4.32
CA HIS A 199 -4.74 20.26 3.25
C HIS A 199 -5.64 20.12 2.00
N ARG A 200 -5.81 21.22 1.25
CA ARG A 200 -6.72 21.23 0.08
C ARG A 200 -6.12 20.58 -1.16
N GLU A 201 -4.80 20.53 -1.24
CA GLU A 201 -4.03 20.03 -2.41
C GLU A 201 -3.25 18.75 -2.12
N TYR A 202 -3.28 18.24 -0.88
CA TYR A 202 -2.56 17.02 -0.52
C TYR A 202 -3.37 16.22 0.50
N ALA A 203 -3.94 15.09 0.04
CA ALA A 203 -4.92 14.32 0.76
C ALA A 203 -4.36 12.98 1.27
N TYR A 204 -3.49 13.05 2.28
CA TYR A 204 -2.85 11.86 2.85
C TYR A 204 -2.96 11.83 4.39
N PRO A 205 -3.09 10.66 5.03
CA PRO A 205 -3.24 10.59 6.48
C PRO A 205 -2.05 11.25 7.19
N SER A 206 -2.32 12.26 8.01
CA SER A 206 -1.29 13.03 8.69
C SER A 206 -0.33 12.18 9.54
N VAL A 207 -0.83 11.07 10.09
CA VAL A 207 -0.03 10.11 10.86
C VAL A 207 1.01 9.39 10.01
N LEU A 208 0.72 9.14 8.72
CA LEU A 208 1.67 8.54 7.78
C LEU A 208 2.66 9.58 7.26
N ILE A 209 2.21 10.82 7.02
CA ILE A 209 3.11 11.93 6.66
C ILE A 209 4.17 12.11 7.75
N GLU A 210 3.76 12.17 9.02
CA GLU A 210 4.68 12.32 10.15
C GLU A 210 5.62 11.11 10.28
N ALA A 211 5.12 9.89 10.03
CA ALA A 211 5.94 8.68 10.06
C ALA A 211 7.01 8.68 8.96
N ASP A 212 6.66 9.03 7.72
CA ASP A 212 7.61 9.14 6.61
C ASP A 212 8.67 10.21 6.87
N LEU A 213 8.25 11.40 7.32
CA LEU A 213 9.17 12.49 7.66
C LEU A 213 10.20 12.09 8.72
N ARG A 214 9.82 11.25 9.69
CA ARG A 214 10.72 10.73 10.74
C ARG A 214 11.60 9.59 10.26
N ALA A 215 11.13 8.75 9.33
CA ALA A 215 11.89 7.63 8.81
C ALA A 215 12.92 8.05 7.74
N ARG A 216 12.72 9.21 7.10
CA ARG A 216 13.56 9.70 6.01
C ARG A 216 14.99 10.00 6.47
N LEU A 217 15.94 9.26 5.94
CA LEU A 217 17.37 9.51 6.13
C LEU A 217 17.81 10.73 5.31
N LYS A 218 18.57 11.63 5.94
CA LYS A 218 19.19 12.76 5.25
C LYS A 218 20.35 12.28 4.37
N PRO A 219 20.64 12.94 3.23
CA PRO A 219 21.78 12.59 2.38
C PRO A 219 23.11 12.50 3.14
N GLU A 220 23.31 13.35 4.13
CA GLU A 220 24.51 13.38 4.97
C GLU A 220 24.64 12.10 5.81
N GLU A 221 23.54 11.59 6.35
CA GLU A 221 23.50 10.35 7.14
C GLU A 221 23.82 9.13 6.26
N ILE A 222 23.27 9.11 5.04
CA ILE A 222 23.58 8.08 4.05
C ILE A 222 25.08 8.09 3.71
N ASN A 223 25.66 9.27 3.51
CA ASN A 223 27.09 9.41 3.24
C ASN A 223 27.95 8.91 4.41
N ILE A 224 27.55 9.15 5.66
CA ILE A 224 28.26 8.63 6.84
C ILE A 224 28.25 7.10 6.84
N VAL A 225 27.10 6.47 6.60
CA VAL A 225 26.99 5.00 6.55
C VAL A 225 27.82 4.43 5.39
N TYR A 226 27.72 5.04 4.21
CA TYR A 226 28.50 4.66 3.05
C TYR A 226 30.01 4.71 3.32
N ASN A 227 30.50 5.81 3.88
CA ASN A 227 31.92 5.98 4.19
C ASN A 227 32.39 4.94 5.23
N LYS A 228 31.58 4.65 6.25
CA LYS A 228 31.90 3.60 7.24
C LYS A 228 32.00 2.21 6.61
N ILE A 229 31.11 1.87 5.67
CA ILE A 229 31.17 0.61 4.92
C ILE A 229 32.43 0.60 4.05
N PHE A 230 32.70 1.70 3.36
CA PHE A 230 33.86 1.87 2.49
C PHE A 230 35.19 1.70 3.25
N ASP A 231 35.33 2.34 4.41
CA ASP A 231 36.51 2.25 5.27
C ASP A 231 36.77 0.81 5.74
N LYS A 232 35.71 0.05 6.05
CA LYS A 232 35.82 -1.36 6.45
C LYS A 232 36.19 -2.31 5.31
N LEU A 233 35.82 -1.99 4.07
CA LEU A 233 36.13 -2.81 2.89
C LEU A 233 37.59 -2.63 2.41
N GLY A 234 38.29 -1.59 2.88
CA GLY A 234 39.71 -1.36 2.64
C GLY A 234 40.05 -1.10 1.17
N LYS A 235 41.31 -1.35 0.78
CA LYS A 235 41.86 -1.06 -0.57
C LYS A 235 41.32 -1.98 -1.69
N SER A 236 40.43 -2.91 -1.36
CA SER A 236 39.91 -3.97 -2.23
C SER A 236 38.81 -3.49 -3.20
N VAL A 237 38.21 -2.33 -2.93
CA VAL A 237 37.11 -1.75 -3.72
C VAL A 237 37.64 -0.53 -4.45
N LYS A 238 37.33 -0.39 -5.75
CA LYS A 238 37.70 0.79 -6.54
C LYS A 238 37.25 2.05 -5.82
N LEU A 239 38.21 2.85 -5.36
CA LEU A 239 38.00 4.15 -4.74
C LEU A 239 37.10 5.03 -5.62
N ARG A 240 36.10 5.70 -5.03
CA ARG A 240 35.50 6.88 -5.68
C ARG A 240 36.65 7.80 -6.05
N MET A 241 36.68 8.24 -7.31
CA MET A 241 37.74 9.11 -7.76
C MET A 241 37.63 10.42 -6.98
N ARG A 242 38.75 10.92 -6.42
CA ARG A 242 38.78 12.16 -5.60
C ARG A 242 38.06 13.35 -6.24
N ARG A 243 37.92 13.36 -7.56
CA ARG A 243 37.17 14.36 -8.35
C ARG A 243 35.67 14.42 -8.03
N GLU A 244 35.09 13.35 -7.50
CA GLU A 244 33.68 13.30 -7.10
C GLU A 244 33.39 13.97 -5.74
N ASN A 245 34.45 14.31 -4.98
CA ASN A 245 34.36 15.02 -3.70
C ASN A 245 34.76 16.50 -3.83
N ARG A 246 34.71 17.08 -5.04
CA ARG A 246 34.97 18.50 -5.19
C ARG A 246 33.81 19.30 -4.59
N PRO A 247 34.10 20.34 -3.78
CA PRO A 247 33.06 21.19 -3.19
C PRO A 247 32.36 22.10 -4.22
N PHE A 248 32.85 22.14 -5.46
CA PHE A 248 32.32 22.89 -6.60
C PHE A 248 32.40 22.04 -7.87
#